data_AF-A0A7S3AGV3-F1
#
_entry.id   AF-A0A7S3AGV3-F1
#
_cell.length_a   1.000
_cell.length_b   1.000
_cell.length_c   1.000
_cell.angle_alpha   90.00
_cell.angle_beta   90.00
_cell.angle_gamma   90.00
#
_symmetry.space_group_name_H-M   'P 1'
#
loop_
_entity.id
_entity.type
_entity.pdbx_description
1 polymer ?
#
loop_
_entity_poly.entity_id
_entity_poly.type
_entity_poly.pdbx_seq_one_letter_code
_entity_poly.pdbx_strand_id
1 'polypeptide(L)'
;SLVVATADHSHGLTFSGYCGRGSPVTGLCYDIDTSGAPWEGKRHASAPLTDIRGNPITVAAFATGPVSSAELALNASVLAEAGVSFMAPSAWHTDYERHSGEDVITFAWGAQAHLFTGTFDEHYIFHAVRQAMMAAAPSPVGTSVGANAGAVAAAACVGSLLGVIVGAVAMIFFSRCSRRKAQPMLREHAQPKSDVSLEQCPARSSRSTLAARSQPSV
;
A
#
# COMPACT_ATOMS: atom_id res chain seq x y z
N SER A 1 -10.15 18.58 3.58
CA SER A 1 -10.49 17.40 2.78
C SER A 1 -10.16 16.13 3.55
N LEU A 2 -10.95 15.08 3.38
CA LEU A 2 -10.68 13.72 3.85
C LEU A 2 -10.49 12.83 2.62
N VAL A 3 -9.42 12.05 2.59
CA VAL A 3 -9.17 11.03 1.58
C VAL A 3 -9.12 9.69 2.30
N VAL A 4 -9.91 8.72 1.83
CA VAL A 4 -9.95 7.35 2.35
C VAL A 4 -9.68 6.40 1.19
N ALA A 5 -8.78 5.45 1.39
CA ALA A 5 -8.48 4.38 0.46
C ALA A 5 -8.63 3.04 1.17
N THR A 6 -9.40 2.13 0.59
CA THR A 6 -9.66 0.78 1.10
C THR A 6 -9.85 -0.17 -0.08
N ALA A 7 -9.94 -1.47 0.19
CA ALA A 7 -10.51 -2.45 -0.72
C ALA A 7 -11.91 -2.85 -0.22
N ASP A 8 -12.70 -3.45 -1.11
CA ASP A 8 -13.97 -4.12 -0.81
C ASP A 8 -13.75 -5.57 -0.34
N HIS A 9 -12.73 -6.23 -0.88
CA HIS A 9 -12.26 -7.54 -0.41
C HIS A 9 -10.79 -7.78 -0.79
N SER A 10 -10.25 -8.91 -0.34
CA SER A 10 -8.93 -9.37 -0.74
C SER A 10 -9.01 -10.53 -1.75
N HIS A 11 -7.85 -11.08 -2.06
CA HIS A 11 -7.62 -12.20 -2.96
C HIS A 11 -6.67 -13.18 -2.29
N GLY A 12 -6.66 -14.44 -2.73
CA GLY A 12 -5.81 -15.48 -2.13
C GLY A 12 -4.32 -15.33 -2.44
N LEU A 13 -3.82 -14.12 -2.64
CA LEU A 13 -2.46 -13.78 -3.02
C LEU A 13 -1.52 -13.96 -1.83
N THR A 14 -0.43 -14.69 -2.06
CA THR A 14 0.66 -14.83 -1.10
C THR A 14 1.98 -14.44 -1.75
N PHE A 15 2.78 -13.68 -1.00
CA PHE A 15 4.20 -13.48 -1.28
C PHE A 15 4.99 -14.37 -0.34
N SER A 16 5.53 -15.46 -0.89
CA SER A 16 6.17 -16.51 -0.11
C SER A 16 7.56 -16.81 -0.64
N GLY A 17 8.46 -17.24 0.25
CA GLY A 17 9.84 -17.59 -0.07
C GLY A 17 10.87 -16.56 0.40
N TYR A 18 12.12 -17.00 0.52
CA TYR A 18 13.25 -16.17 0.91
C TYR A 18 13.92 -15.55 -0.32
N CYS A 19 13.12 -14.89 -1.16
CA CYS A 19 13.60 -14.38 -2.43
C CYS A 19 14.66 -13.28 -2.22
N GLY A 20 15.80 -13.43 -2.86
CA GLY A 20 16.84 -12.41 -2.87
C GLY A 20 16.32 -11.09 -3.40
N ARG A 21 16.76 -10.00 -2.78
CA ARG A 21 16.31 -8.64 -3.12
C ARG A 21 16.58 -8.34 -4.60
N GLY A 22 15.53 -7.92 -5.30
CA GLY A 22 15.58 -7.62 -6.74
C GLY A 22 15.02 -8.74 -7.62
N SER A 23 14.63 -9.88 -7.03
CA SER A 23 13.79 -10.86 -7.73
C SER A 23 12.53 -10.18 -8.28
N PRO A 24 12.11 -10.47 -9.53
CA PRO A 24 10.92 -9.87 -10.11
C PRO A 24 9.67 -10.35 -9.38
N VAL A 25 8.83 -9.42 -8.92
CA VAL A 25 7.61 -9.73 -8.16
C VAL A 25 6.62 -10.59 -8.96
N THR A 26 6.62 -10.46 -10.29
CA THR A 26 5.80 -11.24 -11.22
C THR A 26 6.58 -12.40 -11.82
N GLY A 27 7.56 -12.96 -11.13
CA GLY A 27 8.42 -13.99 -11.71
C GLY A 27 8.98 -14.95 -10.67
N LEU A 28 10.10 -15.57 -11.05
CA LEU A 28 10.79 -16.54 -10.21
C LEU A 28 11.37 -15.88 -8.96
N CYS A 29 11.28 -16.62 -7.86
CA CYS A 29 11.95 -16.29 -6.62
C CYS A 29 13.39 -16.77 -6.72
N TYR A 30 14.35 -15.85 -6.82
CA TYR A 30 15.77 -16.19 -6.88
C TYR A 30 16.37 -16.29 -5.50
N ASP A 31 17.39 -17.14 -5.34
CA ASP A 31 18.11 -17.32 -4.08
C ASP A 31 18.86 -16.03 -3.68
N ILE A 32 19.25 -15.92 -2.42
CA ILE A 32 20.01 -14.79 -1.90
C ILE A 32 21.48 -14.98 -2.26
N ASP A 33 22.09 -13.97 -2.87
CA ASP A 33 23.53 -13.94 -3.11
C ASP A 33 24.27 -13.86 -1.77
N THR A 34 24.88 -14.99 -1.38
CA THR A 34 25.63 -15.09 -0.14
C THR A 34 27.08 -14.61 -0.27
N SER A 35 27.55 -14.27 -1.47
CA SER A 35 28.93 -13.85 -1.71
C SER A 35 29.22 -12.46 -1.12
N GLY A 36 30.08 -12.44 -0.10
CA GLY A 36 30.87 -11.28 0.35
C GLY A 36 30.17 -10.03 0.92
N ALA A 37 28.91 -9.74 0.58
CA ALA A 37 28.20 -8.54 1.03
C ALA A 37 27.62 -8.74 2.45
N PRO A 38 27.61 -7.67 3.29
CA PRO A 38 26.75 -7.59 4.48
C PRO A 38 25.29 -7.85 4.11
N TRP A 39 24.51 -8.37 5.05
CA TRP A 39 23.13 -8.81 4.82
C TRP A 39 22.25 -7.74 4.15
N GLU A 40 22.42 -6.48 4.55
CA GLU A 40 21.68 -5.32 4.05
C GLU A 40 21.95 -5.03 2.56
N GLY A 41 23.08 -5.49 2.04
CA GLY A 41 23.51 -5.28 0.66
C GLY A 41 23.24 -6.45 -0.29
N LYS A 42 22.82 -7.61 0.23
CA LYS A 42 22.65 -8.82 -0.59
C LYS A 42 21.51 -8.64 -1.60
N ARG A 43 21.75 -9.12 -2.82
CA ARG A 43 20.80 -9.15 -3.92
C ARG A 43 20.44 -10.58 -4.24
N HIS A 44 19.57 -10.78 -5.22
CA HIS A 44 19.34 -12.12 -5.72
C HIS A 44 20.57 -12.66 -6.45
N ALA A 45 20.80 -13.96 -6.32
CA ALA A 45 21.67 -14.74 -7.18
C ALA A 45 20.97 -14.99 -8.53
N SER A 46 21.64 -15.73 -9.42
CA SER A 46 21.06 -16.17 -10.69
C SER A 46 20.23 -17.45 -10.58
N ALA A 47 20.36 -18.20 -9.48
CA ALA A 47 19.67 -19.47 -9.29
C ALA A 47 18.28 -19.26 -8.67
N PRO A 48 17.21 -19.86 -9.22
CA PRO A 48 15.90 -19.83 -8.59
C PRO A 48 15.86 -20.73 -7.35
N LEU A 49 15.10 -20.33 -6.33
CA LEU A 49 14.69 -21.23 -5.26
C LEU A 49 13.77 -22.31 -5.82
N THR A 50 13.86 -23.51 -5.25
CA THR A 50 13.07 -24.66 -5.69
C THR A 50 12.25 -25.28 -4.57
N ASP A 51 11.15 -25.93 -4.94
CA ASP A 51 10.41 -26.82 -4.07
C ASP A 51 11.20 -28.10 -3.76
N ILE A 52 10.65 -28.97 -2.91
CA ILE A 52 11.27 -30.25 -2.53
C ILE A 52 11.46 -31.24 -3.70
N ARG A 53 10.86 -30.97 -4.86
CA ARG A 53 10.99 -31.76 -6.09
C ARG A 53 11.98 -31.13 -7.07
N GLY A 54 12.60 -30.00 -6.71
CA GLY A 54 13.54 -29.28 -7.57
C GLY A 54 12.88 -28.35 -8.59
N ASN A 55 11.56 -28.09 -8.50
CA ASN A 55 10.89 -27.17 -9.40
C ASN A 55 11.04 -25.74 -8.90
N PRO A 56 11.30 -24.74 -9.77
CA PRO A 56 11.43 -23.36 -9.33
C PRO A 56 10.11 -22.81 -8.78
N ILE A 57 10.21 -21.96 -7.77
CA ILE A 57 9.05 -21.27 -7.17
C ILE A 57 9.01 -19.80 -7.59
N THR A 58 7.82 -19.19 -7.52
CA THR A 58 7.58 -17.79 -7.86
C THR A 58 7.53 -16.91 -6.62
N VAL A 59 7.75 -15.60 -6.78
CA VAL A 59 7.65 -14.63 -5.69
C VAL A 59 6.21 -14.50 -5.19
N ALA A 60 5.26 -14.46 -6.11
CA ALA A 60 3.83 -14.43 -5.84
C ALA A 60 3.18 -15.78 -6.22
N ALA A 61 2.22 -16.22 -5.43
CA ALA A 61 1.33 -17.34 -5.75
C ALA A 61 -0.09 -17.03 -5.28
N PHE A 62 -1.07 -17.73 -5.82
CA PHE A 62 -2.47 -17.60 -5.41
C PHE A 62 -2.96 -18.87 -4.71
N ALA A 63 -4.00 -18.74 -3.89
CA ALA A 63 -4.70 -19.90 -3.34
C ALA A 63 -5.35 -20.67 -4.49
N THR A 64 -6.22 -20.02 -5.26
CA THR A 64 -6.96 -20.64 -6.37
C THR A 64 -6.59 -19.99 -7.70
N GLY A 65 -6.73 -20.70 -8.81
CA GLY A 65 -6.49 -20.09 -10.12
C GLY A 65 -6.24 -21.10 -11.25
N PRO A 66 -6.14 -20.60 -12.49
CA PRO A 66 -6.10 -21.43 -13.70
C PRO A 66 -4.73 -22.04 -14.00
N VAL A 67 -3.71 -21.76 -13.18
CA VAL A 67 -2.37 -22.33 -13.35
C VAL A 67 -2.01 -23.09 -12.10
N SER A 68 -1.71 -24.37 -12.24
CA SER A 68 -1.20 -25.22 -11.17
C SER A 68 0.31 -25.12 -11.02
N SER A 69 0.83 -25.46 -9.84
CA SER A 69 2.28 -25.59 -9.61
C SER A 69 2.95 -26.65 -10.49
N ALA A 70 2.20 -27.67 -10.94
CA ALA A 70 2.71 -28.69 -11.87
C ALA A 70 2.88 -28.12 -13.29
N GLU A 71 1.94 -27.30 -13.77
CA GLU A 71 2.05 -26.61 -15.06
C GLU A 71 3.19 -25.60 -15.07
N LEU A 72 3.46 -24.96 -13.94
CA LEU A 72 4.63 -24.09 -13.75
C LEU A 72 5.95 -24.86 -13.90
N ALA A 73 6.06 -26.01 -13.25
CA ALA A 73 7.26 -26.86 -13.23
C ALA A 73 7.66 -27.34 -14.64
N LEU A 74 6.67 -27.63 -15.49
CA LEU A 74 6.88 -28.07 -16.88
C LEU A 74 7.41 -26.95 -17.78
N ASN A 75 7.29 -25.69 -17.35
CA ASN A 75 7.46 -24.50 -18.19
C ASN A 75 8.34 -23.43 -17.50
N ALA A 76 9.31 -23.83 -16.68
CA ALA A 76 10.21 -22.90 -15.98
C ALA A 76 10.93 -21.91 -16.91
N SER A 77 11.27 -22.33 -18.14
CA SER A 77 11.84 -21.47 -19.19
C SER A 77 10.83 -20.50 -19.81
N VAL A 78 9.53 -20.82 -19.77
CA VAL A 78 8.44 -19.99 -20.31
C VAL A 78 8.12 -18.80 -19.40
N LEU A 79 8.50 -18.88 -18.12
CA LEU A 79 8.24 -17.81 -17.14
C LEU A 79 9.03 -16.53 -17.42
N ALA A 80 10.18 -16.65 -18.08
CA ALA A 80 10.95 -15.51 -18.53
C ALA A 80 10.32 -14.81 -19.76
N GLU A 81 9.49 -15.51 -20.54
CA GLU A 81 8.93 -15.04 -21.82
C GLU A 81 7.46 -14.60 -21.74
N ALA A 82 6.73 -15.01 -20.69
CA ALA A 82 5.29 -14.74 -20.59
C ALA A 82 4.91 -13.26 -20.43
N GLY A 83 5.86 -12.40 -20.03
CA GLY A 83 5.67 -10.96 -19.91
C GLY A 83 4.39 -10.59 -19.13
N VAL A 84 3.56 -9.72 -19.69
CA VAL A 84 2.29 -9.29 -19.08
C VAL A 84 1.21 -10.37 -19.00
N SER A 85 1.38 -11.50 -19.72
CA SER A 85 0.45 -12.63 -19.72
C SER A 85 0.85 -13.72 -18.72
N PHE A 86 1.89 -13.48 -17.92
CA PHE A 86 2.28 -14.41 -16.87
C PHE A 86 1.17 -14.56 -15.82
N MET A 87 0.83 -15.82 -15.52
CA MET A 87 -0.08 -16.19 -14.46
C MET A 87 0.70 -16.93 -13.37
N ALA A 88 0.69 -16.37 -12.16
CA ALA A 88 1.30 -17.00 -11.00
C ALA A 88 0.63 -18.34 -10.68
N PRO A 89 1.38 -19.33 -10.16
CA PRO A 89 0.82 -20.62 -9.81
C PRO A 89 -0.20 -20.48 -8.69
N SER A 90 -1.12 -21.44 -8.65
CA SER A 90 -2.11 -21.60 -7.61
C SER A 90 -1.98 -22.94 -6.89
N ALA A 91 -2.39 -22.97 -5.63
CA ALA A 91 -2.43 -24.20 -4.84
C ALA A 91 -3.58 -25.12 -5.28
N TRP A 92 -4.74 -24.54 -5.60
CA TRP A 92 -5.93 -25.24 -6.07
C TRP A 92 -6.28 -24.80 -7.49
N HIS A 93 -6.18 -25.74 -8.43
CA HIS A 93 -6.42 -25.48 -9.84
C HIS A 93 -7.91 -25.31 -10.15
N THR A 94 -8.28 -24.11 -10.60
CA THR A 94 -9.67 -23.72 -10.89
C THR A 94 -9.73 -22.77 -12.08
N ASP A 95 -10.88 -22.62 -12.70
CA ASP A 95 -11.10 -21.78 -13.88
C ASP A 95 -10.83 -20.27 -13.66
N TYR A 96 -11.00 -19.77 -12.44
CA TYR A 96 -10.65 -18.40 -12.04
C TYR A 96 -10.15 -18.37 -10.59
N GLU A 97 -9.46 -17.29 -10.25
CA GLU A 97 -9.05 -17.00 -8.88
C GLU A 97 -10.25 -16.47 -8.07
N ARG A 98 -10.37 -16.89 -6.81
CA ARG A 98 -11.46 -16.50 -5.89
C ARG A 98 -10.98 -15.46 -4.89
N HIS A 99 -11.90 -14.55 -4.54
CA HIS A 99 -11.72 -13.61 -3.44
C HIS A 99 -11.40 -14.32 -2.12
N SER A 100 -10.75 -13.59 -1.22
CA SER A 100 -10.39 -14.06 0.11
C SER A 100 -11.05 -13.19 1.19
N GLY A 101 -11.23 -13.79 2.37
CA GLY A 101 -12.05 -13.26 3.48
C GLY A 101 -11.27 -12.73 4.66
N GLU A 102 -9.98 -12.43 4.50
CA GLU A 102 -9.19 -11.71 5.49
C GLU A 102 -9.50 -10.22 5.50
N ASP A 103 -9.21 -9.57 6.63
CA ASP A 103 -9.38 -8.12 6.79
C ASP A 103 -8.50 -7.35 5.78
N VAL A 104 -9.08 -6.32 5.16
CA VAL A 104 -8.37 -5.40 4.26
C VAL A 104 -7.99 -4.12 4.98
N ILE A 105 -6.91 -3.49 4.54
CA ILE A 105 -6.42 -2.24 5.14
C ILE A 105 -7.22 -1.04 4.64
N THR A 106 -7.53 -0.12 5.54
CA THR A 106 -8.04 1.22 5.22
C THR A 106 -7.00 2.27 5.58
N PHE A 107 -6.64 3.12 4.62
CA PHE A 107 -5.83 4.32 4.84
C PHE A 107 -6.73 5.56 4.84
N ALA A 108 -6.50 6.48 5.77
CA ALA A 108 -7.17 7.76 5.80
C ALA A 108 -6.18 8.91 5.98
N TRP A 109 -6.43 10.02 5.29
CA TRP A 109 -5.62 11.24 5.37
C TRP A 109 -6.48 12.51 5.35
N GLY A 110 -6.09 13.49 6.15
CA GLY A 110 -6.72 14.80 6.21
C GLY A 110 -7.71 14.98 7.35
N ALA A 111 -8.74 15.80 7.14
CA ALA A 111 -9.70 16.19 8.16
C ALA A 111 -10.44 14.97 8.71
N GLN A 112 -10.46 14.80 10.03
CA GLN A 112 -11.12 13.68 10.71
C GLN A 112 -10.52 12.28 10.38
N ALA A 113 -9.31 12.20 9.81
CA ALA A 113 -8.66 10.92 9.52
C ALA A 113 -8.42 10.05 10.78
N HIS A 114 -8.36 10.67 11.96
CA HIS A 114 -8.25 9.99 13.25
C HIS A 114 -9.46 9.11 13.60
N LEU A 115 -10.57 9.20 12.85
CA LEU A 115 -11.70 8.27 12.99
C LEU A 115 -11.33 6.86 12.50
N PHE A 116 -10.35 6.73 11.61
CA PHE A 116 -9.94 5.45 11.04
C PHE A 116 -8.76 4.86 11.82
N THR A 117 -9.07 4.29 12.99
CA THR A 117 -8.08 3.63 13.86
C THR A 117 -8.62 2.31 14.38
N GLY A 118 -7.75 1.31 14.51
CA GLY A 118 -8.13 -0.02 14.99
C GLY A 118 -8.80 -0.87 13.92
N THR A 119 -9.62 -1.81 14.37
CA THR A 119 -10.41 -2.74 13.53
C THR A 119 -11.88 -2.34 13.56
N PHE A 120 -12.54 -2.37 12.42
CA PHE A 120 -13.95 -2.02 12.29
C PHE A 120 -14.58 -2.80 11.14
N ASP A 121 -15.90 -2.98 11.19
CA ASP A 121 -16.65 -3.57 10.09
C ASP A 121 -16.64 -2.64 8.86
N GLU A 122 -16.68 -3.20 7.65
CA GLU A 122 -16.61 -2.41 6.40
C GLU A 122 -17.66 -1.28 6.34
N HIS A 123 -18.88 -1.53 6.82
CA HIS A 123 -19.95 -0.53 6.83
C HIS A 123 -19.67 0.68 7.76
N TYR A 124 -18.72 0.57 8.71
CA TYR A 124 -18.25 1.68 9.52
C TYR A 124 -17.70 2.83 8.66
N ILE A 125 -17.05 2.50 7.54
CA ILE A 125 -16.42 3.47 6.64
C ILE A 125 -17.44 4.52 6.19
N PHE A 126 -18.65 4.10 5.83
CA PHE A 126 -19.75 5.00 5.47
C PHE A 126 -20.09 5.97 6.61
N HIS A 127 -20.24 5.45 7.83
CA HIS A 127 -20.61 6.26 8.99
C HIS A 127 -19.51 7.25 9.38
N ALA A 128 -18.24 6.83 9.33
CA ALA A 128 -17.10 7.69 9.64
C ALA A 128 -16.94 8.83 8.63
N VAL A 129 -17.08 8.54 7.32
CA VAL A 129 -17.06 9.58 6.28
C VAL A 129 -18.22 10.56 6.48
N ARG A 130 -19.44 10.06 6.74
CA ARG A 130 -20.60 10.92 7.01
C ARG A 130 -20.37 11.82 8.22
N GLN A 131 -19.85 11.27 9.32
CA GLN A 131 -19.49 12.06 10.50
C GLN A 131 -18.47 13.14 10.16
N ALA A 132 -17.43 12.81 9.39
CA ALA A 132 -16.41 13.76 8.98
C ALA A 132 -16.98 14.91 8.14
N MET A 133 -17.91 14.62 7.23
CA MET A 133 -18.60 15.63 6.43
C MET A 133 -19.47 16.55 7.28
N MET A 134 -20.21 15.99 8.25
CA MET A 134 -21.07 16.78 9.14
C MET A 134 -20.26 17.65 10.10
N ALA A 135 -19.11 17.18 10.56
CA ALA A 135 -18.18 17.97 11.37
C ALA A 135 -17.53 19.12 10.59
N ALA A 136 -17.42 18.99 9.28
CA ALA A 136 -16.90 20.04 8.39
C ALA A 136 -17.98 21.04 7.95
N ALA A 137 -19.26 20.72 8.13
CA ALA A 137 -20.35 21.65 7.83
C ALA A 137 -20.32 22.80 8.86
N PRO A 138 -20.46 24.07 8.42
CA PRO A 138 -20.61 25.17 9.36
C PRO A 138 -21.81 24.84 10.26
N SER A 139 -21.64 25.02 11.57
CA SER A 139 -22.75 24.96 12.52
C SER A 139 -23.91 25.76 11.92
N PRO A 140 -25.16 25.27 11.95
CA PRO A 140 -26.28 26.05 11.47
C PRO A 140 -26.19 27.40 12.18
N VAL A 141 -25.96 28.44 11.38
CA VAL A 141 -25.88 29.83 11.83
C VAL A 141 -27.06 30.01 12.78
N GLY A 142 -26.74 30.41 14.01
CA GLY A 142 -27.74 30.62 15.03
C GLY A 142 -28.89 31.44 14.46
N THR A 143 -30.05 30.82 14.32
CA THR A 143 -31.29 31.56 14.51
C THR A 143 -31.28 31.97 15.96
N SER A 144 -30.80 33.19 16.21
CA SER A 144 -31.01 33.90 17.46
C SER A 144 -32.52 34.03 17.65
N VAL A 145 -33.15 33.05 18.28
CA VAL A 145 -34.45 33.25 18.91
C VAL A 145 -34.15 34.15 20.10
N GLY A 146 -34.49 35.42 19.96
CA GLY A 146 -34.27 36.43 20.99
C GLY A 146 -34.98 36.04 22.29
N ALA A 147 -34.21 35.69 23.31
CA ALA A 147 -34.66 35.66 24.68
C ALA A 147 -34.12 36.92 25.39
N ASN A 148 -34.82 38.04 25.22
CA ASN A 148 -34.68 39.17 26.13
C ASN A 148 -35.63 38.95 27.31
N ALA A 149 -35.09 38.53 28.46
CA ALA A 149 -35.69 38.84 29.76
C ALA A 149 -34.64 38.70 30.88
N GLY A 150 -34.33 39.82 31.53
CA GLY A 150 -33.90 39.83 32.93
C GLY A 150 -32.41 39.87 33.21
N ALA A 151 -31.88 41.10 33.31
CA ALA A 151 -30.64 41.35 34.06
C ALA A 151 -30.83 41.02 35.55
N VAL A 152 -29.88 40.31 36.16
CA VAL A 152 -29.49 40.50 37.57
C VAL A 152 -27.97 40.30 37.70
N ALA A 153 -27.32 41.27 38.31
CA ALA A 153 -25.87 41.36 38.52
C ALA A 153 -25.39 40.63 39.79
N ALA A 154 -24.13 40.18 39.78
CA ALA A 154 -23.20 40.11 40.94
C ALA A 154 -21.79 39.76 40.38
N ALA A 155 -20.80 40.66 40.35
CA ALA A 155 -19.85 40.99 41.44
C ALA A 155 -19.07 39.74 41.94
N ALA A 156 -17.74 39.67 42.04
CA ALA A 156 -16.70 40.69 42.07
C ALA A 156 -15.31 40.07 41.76
N CYS A 157 -14.40 40.90 41.22
CA CYS A 157 -12.97 40.72 41.35
C CYS A 157 -12.53 41.18 42.75
N VAL A 158 -11.77 40.37 43.49
CA VAL A 158 -10.86 40.86 44.54
C VAL A 158 -9.59 40.03 44.45
N GLY A 159 -8.48 40.68 44.09
CA GLY A 159 -7.15 40.11 44.25
C GLY A 159 -6.69 40.22 45.70
N SER A 160 -5.88 39.25 46.14
CA SER A 160 -5.00 39.43 47.29
C SER A 160 -3.58 39.02 46.90
N LEU A 161 -2.74 40.05 46.92
CA LEU A 161 -1.30 40.07 46.86
C LEU A 161 -0.73 39.43 48.14
N LEU A 162 0.15 38.42 48.05
CA LEU A 162 1.34 38.30 48.92
C LEU A 162 2.26 37.19 48.41
N GLY A 163 3.47 37.55 47.98
CA GLY A 163 4.50 36.56 47.65
C GLY A 163 5.55 37.01 46.62
N VAL A 164 6.12 38.21 46.77
CA VAL A 164 7.44 38.56 46.20
C VAL A 164 8.38 38.60 47.42
N ILE A 165 9.50 37.89 47.50
CA ILE A 165 10.84 38.18 46.96
C ILE A 165 11.69 36.98 47.43
N VAL A 166 12.48 36.31 46.59
CA VAL A 166 13.97 36.30 46.47
C VAL A 166 14.22 35.34 45.28
N GLY A 167 15.08 35.53 44.29
CA GLY A 167 16.16 36.46 44.02
C GLY A 167 16.74 36.08 42.65
N ALA A 168 17.27 37.07 41.95
CA ALA A 168 17.75 37.00 40.59
C ALA A 168 18.90 36.00 40.37
N VAL A 169 18.87 35.27 39.25
CA VAL A 169 20.07 35.06 38.40
C VAL A 169 19.62 35.17 36.94
N ALA A 170 19.98 36.30 36.34
CA ALA A 170 19.93 36.55 34.92
C ALA A 170 21.11 35.87 34.20
N MET A 171 20.94 35.71 32.88
CA MET A 171 21.97 35.39 31.88
C MET A 171 22.48 33.94 31.86
N ILE A 172 22.14 33.22 30.80
CA ILE A 172 23.05 32.68 29.75
C ILE A 172 22.22 31.71 28.87
N PHE A 173 22.48 31.73 27.55
CA PHE A 173 21.89 30.92 26.47
C PHE A 173 20.73 31.52 25.65
N PHE A 174 20.93 32.73 25.15
CA PHE A 174 20.77 32.93 23.70
C PHE A 174 21.95 32.24 22.98
N SER A 175 21.69 31.71 21.79
CA SER A 175 22.66 31.10 20.86
C SER A 175 22.81 29.58 20.95
N ARG A 176 21.92 28.88 20.24
CA ARG A 176 22.30 27.82 19.29
C ARG A 176 21.20 27.60 18.25
N CYS A 177 21.12 28.56 17.32
CA CYS A 177 20.71 28.27 15.96
C CYS A 177 21.80 27.35 15.37
N SER A 178 21.65 26.04 15.57
CA SER A 178 22.57 25.04 15.06
C SER A 178 22.23 24.77 13.60
N ARG A 179 23.17 25.18 12.74
CA ARG A 179 23.25 24.90 11.32
C ARG A 179 22.98 23.41 11.06
N ARG A 180 21.80 23.06 10.57
CA ARG A 180 21.65 21.80 9.82
C ARG A 180 22.39 21.99 8.50
N LYS A 181 23.53 21.32 8.37
CA LYS A 181 24.20 21.13 7.09
C LYS A 181 23.18 20.56 6.11
N ALA A 182 22.85 21.33 5.08
CA ALA A 182 22.21 20.82 3.89
C ALA A 182 23.10 19.70 3.32
N GLN A 183 22.57 18.48 3.26
CA GLN A 183 23.16 17.45 2.42
C GLN A 183 23.01 17.88 0.96
N PRO A 184 24.06 17.79 0.13
CA PRO A 184 23.93 18.10 -1.28
C PRO A 184 22.98 17.09 -1.92
N MET A 185 21.89 17.62 -2.50
CA MET A 185 21.03 16.94 -3.45
C MET A 185 21.92 16.27 -4.49
N LEU A 186 21.91 14.93 -4.48
CA LEU A 186 22.55 14.17 -5.53
C LEU A 186 21.82 14.50 -6.83
N ARG A 187 22.65 15.02 -7.73
CA ARG A 187 22.38 15.47 -9.08
C ARG A 187 21.59 14.41 -9.83
N GLU A 188 20.50 14.87 -10.41
CA GLU A 188 19.71 14.25 -11.47
C GLU A 188 20.65 13.61 -12.51
N HIS A 189 20.64 12.28 -12.60
CA HIS A 189 21.18 11.61 -13.77
C HIS A 189 20.12 11.72 -14.86
N ALA A 190 20.33 12.69 -15.75
CA ALA A 190 19.65 12.81 -17.03
C ALA A 190 19.69 11.45 -17.75
N GLN A 191 18.52 10.85 -17.95
CA GLN A 191 18.38 9.75 -18.90
C GLN A 191 18.45 10.31 -20.32
N PRO A 192 19.19 9.68 -21.24
CA PRO A 192 19.16 10.06 -22.65
C PRO A 192 17.77 9.79 -23.21
N LYS A 193 17.17 10.82 -23.84
CA LYS A 193 15.97 10.68 -24.65
C LYS A 193 16.28 9.71 -25.80
N SER A 194 15.72 8.51 -25.74
CA SER A 194 15.55 7.68 -26.94
C SER A 194 14.26 8.12 -27.61
N ASP A 195 14.39 8.77 -28.76
CA ASP A 195 13.30 9.00 -29.69
C ASP A 195 12.72 7.64 -30.11
N VAL A 196 11.56 7.28 -29.58
CA VAL A 196 10.75 6.18 -30.11
C VAL A 196 9.57 6.83 -30.83
N SER A 197 9.72 6.92 -32.15
CA SER A 197 8.67 7.21 -33.10
C SER A 197 7.47 6.30 -32.84
N LEU A 198 6.30 6.92 -32.70
CA LEU A 198 5.01 6.26 -32.77
C LEU A 198 4.86 5.62 -34.16
N GLU A 199 5.22 4.35 -34.30
CA GLU A 199 4.70 3.54 -35.39
C GLU A 199 3.36 2.95 -35.00
N GLN A 200 2.38 3.22 -35.87
CA GLN A 200 1.02 2.70 -35.80
C GLN A 200 1.00 1.17 -35.73
N CYS A 201 0.18 0.66 -34.80
CA CYS A 201 -0.24 -0.73 -34.77
C CYS A 201 -1.29 -0.97 -35.89
N PRO A 202 -1.07 -1.86 -36.88
CA PRO A 202 -2.12 -2.21 -37.81
C PRO A 202 -3.09 -3.21 -37.18
N ALA A 203 -4.38 -2.84 -37.18
CA ALA A 203 -5.48 -3.72 -36.82
C ALA A 203 -5.45 -4.98 -37.69
N ARG A 204 -5.33 -6.16 -37.07
CA ARG A 204 -5.49 -7.44 -37.76
C ARG A 204 -6.65 -8.23 -37.16
N SER A 205 -7.72 -8.32 -37.94
CA SER A 205 -8.80 -9.27 -37.77
C SER A 205 -8.30 -10.70 -38.00
N SER A 206 -8.66 -11.64 -37.14
CA SER A 206 -8.80 -13.04 -37.55
C SER A 206 -9.85 -13.77 -36.73
N ARG A 207 -10.81 -14.31 -37.48
CA ARG A 207 -11.95 -15.12 -37.09
C ARG A 207 -11.62 -16.32 -36.21
N SER A 208 -12.61 -16.66 -35.40
CA SER A 208 -12.83 -17.93 -34.74
C SER A 208 -12.74 -19.14 -35.68
N THR A 209 -12.09 -20.20 -35.21
CA THR A 209 -12.50 -21.59 -35.51
C THR A 209 -12.33 -22.42 -34.25
N LEU A 210 -13.47 -22.73 -33.64
CA LEU A 210 -13.65 -23.73 -32.59
C LEU A 210 -13.41 -25.12 -33.22
N ALA A 211 -12.49 -25.91 -32.70
CA ALA A 211 -12.36 -27.33 -33.03
C ALA A 211 -12.50 -28.14 -31.75
N ALA A 212 -13.68 -28.73 -31.56
CA ALA A 212 -13.96 -29.71 -30.54
C ALA A 212 -13.11 -30.97 -30.79
N ARG A 213 -12.45 -31.48 -29.74
CA ARG A 213 -11.86 -32.82 -29.78
C ARG A 213 -12.29 -33.62 -28.56
N SER A 214 -12.88 -34.76 -28.89
CA SER A 214 -13.47 -35.81 -28.05
C SER A 214 -12.50 -36.42 -27.04
N GLN A 215 -12.99 -36.65 -25.81
CA GLN A 215 -12.37 -37.54 -24.84
C GLN A 215 -12.61 -39.01 -25.20
N PRO A 216 -11.68 -39.93 -24.91
CA PRO A 216 -11.97 -41.34 -24.80
C PRO A 216 -12.19 -41.73 -23.32
N SER A 217 -13.32 -42.38 -23.08
CA SER A 217 -13.64 -43.19 -21.90
C SER A 217 -12.83 -44.48 -21.88
N VAL A 218 -12.15 -44.79 -20.77
CA VAL A 218 -12.27 -46.00 -19.93
C VAL A 218 -11.71 -45.66 -18.54
#